data_AF-A0A6C0IM19-F1
#
_entry.id   AF-A0A6C0IM19-F1
#
_cell.length_a   1.000
_cell.length_b   1.000
_cell.length_c   1.000
_cell.angle_alpha   90.00
_cell.angle_beta   90.00
_cell.angle_gamma   90.00
#
_symmetry.space_group_name_H-M   'P 1'
#
loop_
_entity.id
_entity.type
_entity.pdbx_description
1 polymer ?
#
loop_
_entity_poly.entity_id
_entity_poly.type
_entity_poly.pdbx_seq_one_letter_code
_entity_poly.pdbx_strand_id
1 'polypeptide(L)'
;MENNSGAMNILQPSNLMVFMVFYSPIIVCLAILAFTVIIQSYKGFIYLGFLFAMSILREFLYFAAGAKEAPPASGICNVINYSTHGNNTYSAFMIAFTMMYMCLPMFFNDSVNWFVFGTFISYLALDIMVRGLNKCLGDPSVLFLNVVAGLVIGLAIICAMNAGGSSKFLFFNELQSTKVVCSRPKKQQFKCAVYKNGELIKNQIV
;
A
#
# COMPACT_ATOMS: atom_id res chain seq x y z
N MET A 1 -11.49 -38.66 4.99
CA MET A 1 -10.39 -38.25 4.10
C MET A 1 -11.03 -37.86 2.78
N GLU A 2 -11.26 -36.58 2.56
CA GLU A 2 -11.58 -36.08 1.23
C GLU A 2 -10.66 -34.90 0.98
N ASN A 3 -9.55 -35.23 0.31
CA ASN A 3 -8.47 -34.36 -0.05
C ASN A 3 -8.91 -33.58 -1.28
N ASN A 4 -9.77 -32.56 -1.07
CA ASN A 4 -10.24 -31.74 -2.18
C ASN A 4 -9.26 -30.57 -2.35
N SER A 5 -8.19 -30.86 -3.10
CA SER A 5 -7.34 -29.85 -3.72
C SER A 5 -8.19 -29.09 -4.74
N GLY A 6 -9.07 -28.22 -4.24
CA GLY A 6 -9.98 -27.43 -5.06
C GLY A 6 -9.15 -26.49 -5.93
N ALA A 7 -9.00 -26.85 -7.21
CA ALA A 7 -8.53 -25.92 -8.22
C ALA A 7 -9.47 -24.71 -8.20
N MET A 8 -9.04 -23.62 -7.58
CA MET A 8 -9.82 -22.39 -7.51
C MET A 8 -10.00 -21.87 -8.95
N ASN A 9 -11.22 -21.88 -9.45
CA ASN A 9 -11.53 -21.22 -10.70
C ASN A 9 -11.43 -19.69 -10.47
N ILE A 10 -10.32 -19.10 -10.90
CA ILE A 10 -9.96 -17.69 -10.67
C ILE A 10 -11.00 -16.74 -11.30
N LEU A 11 -11.70 -17.18 -12.34
CA LEU A 11 -12.70 -16.38 -13.04
C LEU A 11 -14.01 -16.23 -12.26
N GLN A 12 -14.20 -17.01 -11.19
CA GLN A 12 -15.36 -16.85 -10.31
C GLN A 12 -15.11 -15.67 -9.34
N PRO A 13 -16.01 -14.68 -9.25
CA PRO A 13 -15.79 -13.46 -8.46
C PRO A 13 -15.47 -13.70 -6.99
N SER A 14 -16.05 -14.74 -6.38
CA SER A 14 -15.77 -15.13 -4.99
C SER A 14 -14.33 -15.61 -4.80
N ASN A 15 -13.79 -16.36 -5.75
CA ASN A 15 -12.43 -16.91 -5.69
C ASN A 15 -11.39 -15.85 -5.99
N LEU A 16 -11.70 -14.92 -6.90
CA LEU A 16 -10.85 -13.76 -7.18
C LEU A 16 -10.70 -12.86 -5.95
N MET A 17 -11.78 -12.64 -5.20
CA MET A 17 -11.75 -11.84 -3.97
C MET A 17 -10.91 -12.51 -2.88
N VAL A 18 -11.03 -13.84 -2.72
CA VAL A 18 -10.18 -14.64 -1.84
C VAL A 18 -8.71 -14.48 -2.23
N PHE A 19 -8.36 -14.63 -3.51
CA PHE A 19 -6.99 -14.43 -3.98
C PHE A 19 -6.43 -13.04 -3.63
N MET A 20 -7.18 -11.97 -3.92
CA MET A 20 -6.75 -10.60 -3.64
C MET A 20 -6.51 -10.33 -2.15
N VAL A 21 -7.29 -10.96 -1.27
CA VAL A 21 -7.18 -10.81 0.19
C VAL A 21 -6.03 -11.64 0.75
N PHE A 22 -5.91 -12.91 0.37
CA PHE A 22 -4.87 -13.78 0.91
C PHE A 22 -3.47 -13.39 0.43
N TYR A 23 -3.34 -12.90 -0.81
CA TYR A 23 -2.06 -12.44 -1.37
C TYR A 23 -1.78 -10.95 -1.15
N SER A 24 -2.63 -10.26 -0.37
CA SER A 24 -2.55 -8.82 -0.08
C SER A 24 -1.13 -8.31 0.24
N PRO A 25 -0.38 -8.93 1.17
CA PRO A 25 0.96 -8.46 1.51
C PRO A 25 1.92 -8.42 0.31
N ILE A 26 1.83 -9.41 -0.58
CA ILE A 26 2.69 -9.47 -1.77
C ILE A 26 2.23 -8.42 -2.78
N ILE A 27 0.93 -8.33 -3.01
CA ILE A 27 0.34 -7.40 -3.98
C ILE A 27 0.70 -5.96 -3.63
N VAL A 28 0.58 -5.56 -2.36
CA VAL A 28 0.92 -4.20 -1.93
C VAL A 28 2.43 -3.94 -2.04
N CYS A 29 3.29 -4.90 -1.68
CA CYS A 29 4.73 -4.77 -1.88
C CYS A 29 5.09 -4.58 -3.37
N LEU A 30 4.51 -5.39 -4.25
CA LEU A 30 4.72 -5.30 -5.70
C LEU A 30 4.19 -3.99 -6.26
N ALA A 31 3.02 -3.52 -5.81
CA ALA A 31 2.46 -2.25 -6.23
C ALA A 31 3.37 -1.08 -5.86
N ILE A 32 3.95 -1.09 -4.66
CA ILE A 32 4.86 -0.05 -4.20
C ILE A 32 6.20 -0.13 -4.93
N LEU A 33 6.73 -1.33 -5.15
CA LEU A 33 7.92 -1.53 -5.99
C LEU A 33 7.71 -0.99 -7.40
N ALA A 34 6.59 -1.33 -8.04
CA ALA A 34 6.26 -0.83 -9.37
C ALA A 34 6.17 0.70 -9.38
N PHE A 35 5.50 1.30 -8.39
CA PHE A 35 5.38 2.75 -8.27
C PHE A 35 6.74 3.43 -8.04
N THR A 36 7.60 2.82 -7.23
CA THR A 36 8.98 3.27 -6.96
C THR A 36 9.81 3.33 -8.25
N VAL A 37 9.68 2.31 -9.11
CA VAL A 37 10.37 2.25 -10.41
C VAL A 37 9.81 3.27 -11.40
N ILE A 38 8.48 3.42 -11.48
CA ILE A 38 7.83 4.36 -12.40
C ILE A 38 8.18 5.81 -12.07
N ILE A 39 8.18 6.17 -10.78
CA ILE A 39 8.47 7.54 -10.32
C ILE A 39 9.97 7.78 -10.14
N GLN A 40 10.80 6.74 -10.27
CA GLN A 40 12.25 6.82 -10.04
C GLN A 40 12.60 7.41 -8.66
N SER A 41 11.80 7.09 -7.63
CA SER A 41 11.99 7.61 -6.27
C SER A 41 12.42 6.49 -5.32
N TYR A 42 13.54 6.65 -4.63
CA TYR A 42 14.04 5.66 -3.67
C TYR A 42 13.23 5.60 -2.37
N LYS A 43 12.29 6.53 -2.14
CA LYS A 43 11.47 6.61 -0.92
C LYS A 43 10.59 5.36 -0.72
N GLY A 44 10.21 4.68 -1.80
CA GLY A 44 9.46 3.44 -1.70
C GLY A 44 10.29 2.28 -1.16
N PHE A 45 11.60 2.23 -1.44
CA PHE A 45 12.50 1.26 -0.81
C PHE A 45 12.64 1.49 0.69
N ILE A 46 12.60 2.75 1.14
CA ILE A 46 12.63 3.09 2.57
C ILE A 46 11.37 2.55 3.27
N TYR A 47 10.20 2.75 2.66
CA TYR A 47 8.96 2.13 3.15
C TYR A 47 9.06 0.60 3.22
N LEU A 48 9.56 -0.06 2.16
CA LEU A 48 9.70 -1.51 2.14
C LEU A 48 10.69 -2.02 3.20
N GLY A 49 11.76 -1.26 3.45
CA GLY A 49 12.71 -1.55 4.53
C GLY A 49 12.04 -1.52 5.90
N PHE A 50 11.23 -0.49 6.18
CA PHE A 50 10.45 -0.42 7.43
C PHE A 50 9.43 -1.55 7.53
N LEU A 51 8.70 -1.82 6.45
CA LEU A 51 7.72 -2.91 6.43
C LEU A 51 8.39 -4.25 6.76
N PHE A 52 9.51 -4.56 6.12
CA PHE A 52 10.27 -5.79 6.35
C PHE A 52 10.80 -5.87 7.78
N ALA A 53 11.39 -4.79 8.30
CA ALA A 53 11.90 -4.73 9.66
C ALA A 53 10.79 -4.95 10.70
N MET A 54 9.61 -4.33 10.51
CA MET A 54 8.50 -4.47 11.44
C MET A 54 7.79 -5.82 11.33
N SER A 55 7.81 -6.47 10.16
CA SER A 55 7.37 -7.86 10.03
C SER A 55 8.27 -8.82 10.84
N ILE A 56 9.58 -8.63 10.81
CA ILE A 56 10.52 -9.41 11.65
C ILE A 56 10.28 -9.10 13.13
N LEU A 57 10.12 -7.83 13.50
CA LEU A 57 9.85 -7.45 14.88
C LEU A 57 8.55 -8.08 15.39
N ARG A 58 7.49 -8.06 14.56
CA ARG A 58 6.23 -8.73 14.87
C ARG A 58 6.45 -10.21 15.14
N GLU A 59 7.15 -10.92 14.25
CA GLU A 59 7.46 -12.33 14.42
C GLU A 59 8.16 -12.60 15.76
N PHE A 60 9.16 -11.79 16.08
CA PHE A 60 9.89 -11.87 17.34
C PHE A 60 8.98 -11.64 18.56
N LEU A 61 8.07 -10.66 18.50
CA LEU A 61 7.11 -10.39 19.58
C LEU A 61 6.12 -11.55 19.78
N TYR A 62 5.66 -12.17 18.70
CA TYR A 62 4.80 -13.35 18.78
C TYR A 62 5.52 -14.56 19.38
N PHE A 63 6.77 -14.79 18.96
CA PHE A 63 7.62 -15.83 19.54
C PHE A 63 7.87 -15.59 21.04
N ALA A 64 8.23 -14.36 21.42
CA ALA A 64 8.47 -13.99 22.82
C ALA A 64 7.22 -14.09 23.69
N ALA A 65 6.04 -13.80 23.14
CA ALA A 65 4.76 -13.93 23.83
C ALA A 65 4.29 -15.40 23.97
N GLY A 66 4.95 -16.37 23.33
CA GLY A 66 4.54 -17.78 23.34
C GLY A 66 3.17 -18.00 22.69
N ALA A 67 2.75 -17.10 21.81
CA ALA A 67 1.42 -17.14 21.20
C ALA A 67 1.33 -18.32 20.22
N LYS A 68 0.39 -19.23 20.48
CA LYS A 68 0.08 -20.35 19.58
C LYS A 68 -1.13 -20.00 18.73
N GLU A 69 -1.04 -20.23 17.42
CA GLU A 69 -2.20 -20.06 16.55
C GLU A 69 -3.20 -21.20 16.74
N ALA A 70 -4.49 -20.84 16.68
CA ALA A 70 -5.54 -21.84 16.56
C ALA A 70 -5.39 -22.57 15.21
N PRO A 71 -5.60 -23.90 15.16
CA PRO A 71 -5.51 -24.65 13.91
C PRO A 71 -6.50 -24.10 12.88
N PRO A 72 -6.09 -23.99 11.60
CA PRO A 72 -6.93 -23.39 10.55
C PRO A 72 -8.20 -24.22 10.35
N ALA A 73 -9.36 -23.55 10.37
CA ALA A 73 -10.66 -24.21 10.22
C ALA A 73 -10.94 -24.69 8.78
N SER A 74 -10.25 -24.12 7.79
CA SER A 74 -10.36 -24.52 6.38
C SER A 74 -8.98 -24.50 5.71
N GLY A 75 -8.80 -25.35 4.68
CA GLY A 75 -7.54 -25.38 3.91
C GLY A 75 -7.22 -24.05 3.21
N ILE A 76 -8.23 -23.22 2.96
CA ILE A 76 -8.08 -21.90 2.33
C ILE A 76 -7.30 -20.93 3.24
N CYS A 77 -7.45 -21.05 4.56
CA CYS A 77 -6.76 -20.18 5.52
C CYS A 77 -5.23 -20.35 5.48
N ASN A 78 -4.74 -21.49 4.98
CA ASN A 78 -3.34 -21.86 4.99
C ASN A 78 -2.72 -21.95 3.57
N VAL A 79 -3.35 -21.30 2.58
CA VAL A 79 -2.86 -21.28 1.19
C VAL A 79 -1.52 -20.57 1.06
N ILE A 80 -1.24 -19.62 1.96
CA ILE A 80 0.03 -18.92 2.04
C ILE A 80 0.42 -18.66 3.48
N ASN A 81 1.71 -18.89 3.79
CA ASN A 81 2.30 -18.65 5.10
C ASN A 81 3.33 -17.52 5.01
N TYR A 82 3.00 -16.38 5.60
CA TYR A 82 3.88 -15.22 5.75
C TYR A 82 4.69 -15.24 7.04
N SER A 83 4.16 -15.93 8.04
CA SER A 83 4.66 -15.92 9.41
C SER A 83 4.37 -17.28 10.02
N THR A 84 5.24 -17.77 10.89
CA THR A 84 4.98 -19.02 11.62
C THR A 84 4.07 -18.79 12.82
N HIS A 85 3.90 -17.53 13.25
CA HIS A 85 3.04 -17.14 14.37
C HIS A 85 2.13 -15.95 14.00
N GLY A 86 0.82 -16.20 13.99
CA GLY A 86 -0.17 -15.17 13.68
C GLY A 86 -0.37 -14.96 12.17
N ASN A 87 -0.20 -15.98 11.33
CA ASN A 87 -0.30 -15.86 9.87
C ASN A 87 -1.67 -15.33 9.42
N ASN A 88 -2.76 -15.79 10.06
CA ASN A 88 -4.12 -15.47 9.64
C ASN A 88 -4.47 -13.97 9.72
N THR A 89 -3.76 -13.21 10.54
CA THR A 89 -3.99 -11.77 10.77
C THR A 89 -2.82 -10.90 10.31
N TYR A 90 -1.83 -11.48 9.62
CA TYR A 90 -0.66 -10.76 9.12
C TYR A 90 -1.02 -9.70 8.06
N SER A 91 -1.97 -10.00 7.16
CA SER A 91 -2.43 -9.04 6.15
C SER A 91 -3.08 -7.80 6.77
N ALA A 92 -3.91 -7.97 7.81
CA ALA A 92 -4.53 -6.86 8.53
C ALA A 92 -3.50 -5.95 9.20
N PHE A 93 -2.47 -6.55 9.83
CA PHE A 93 -1.33 -5.78 10.37
C PHE A 93 -0.65 -4.96 9.28
N MET A 94 -0.34 -5.59 8.14
CA MET A 94 0.36 -4.97 7.04
C MET A 94 -0.45 -3.83 6.41
N ILE A 95 -1.73 -4.05 6.10
CA ILE A 95 -2.62 -3.03 5.55
C ILE A 95 -2.75 -1.85 6.52
N ALA A 96 -2.93 -2.11 7.82
CA ALA A 96 -3.03 -1.06 8.84
C ALA A 96 -1.74 -0.24 8.95
N PHE A 97 -0.59 -0.92 8.93
CA PHE A 97 0.73 -0.28 8.90
C PHE A 97 0.89 0.61 7.65
N THR A 98 0.61 0.08 6.46
CA THR A 98 0.71 0.83 5.20
C THR A 98 -0.21 2.03 5.20
N MET A 99 -1.46 1.85 5.63
CA MET A 99 -2.44 2.92 5.73
C MET A 99 -1.93 4.05 6.62
N MET A 100 -1.45 3.73 7.82
CA MET A 100 -0.92 4.75 8.73
C MET A 100 0.33 5.41 8.15
N TYR A 101 1.29 4.63 7.67
CA TYR A 101 2.56 5.14 7.12
C TYR A 101 2.33 6.10 5.95
N MET A 102 1.39 5.78 5.06
CA MET A 102 1.13 6.58 3.86
C MET A 102 0.18 7.75 4.11
N CYS A 103 -0.90 7.53 4.86
CA CYS A 103 -1.98 8.52 4.95
C CYS A 103 -1.72 9.58 6.02
N LEU A 104 -1.11 9.24 7.15
CA LEU A 104 -0.87 10.19 8.24
C LEU A 104 -0.10 11.46 7.80
N PRO A 105 1.01 11.38 7.05
CA PRO A 105 1.68 12.60 6.61
C PRO A 105 0.84 13.44 5.64
N MET A 106 -0.13 12.85 4.91
CA MET A 106 -1.06 13.63 4.08
C MET A 106 -2.01 14.47 4.93
N PHE A 107 -2.39 13.98 6.12
CA PHE A 107 -3.18 14.75 7.09
C PHE A 107 -2.37 15.89 7.70
N PHE A 108 -1.09 15.67 8.03
CA PHE A 108 -0.24 16.74 8.56
C PHE A 108 0.09 17.85 7.55
N ASN A 109 -0.01 17.55 6.25
CA ASN A 109 0.28 18.50 5.18
C ASN A 109 -1.01 18.97 4.46
N ASP A 110 -2.20 18.84 5.07
CA ASP A 110 -3.50 19.30 4.55
C ASP A 110 -3.77 18.97 3.07
N SER A 111 -3.32 17.79 2.65
CA SER A 111 -3.26 17.37 1.24
C SER A 111 -3.75 15.94 1.06
N VAL A 112 -4.78 15.61 1.83
CA VAL A 112 -5.37 14.27 1.89
C VAL A 112 -5.98 13.90 0.56
N ASN A 113 -5.48 12.81 -0.02
CA ASN A 113 -6.13 12.15 -1.14
C ASN A 113 -7.19 11.17 -0.61
N TRP A 114 -8.44 11.62 -0.54
CA TRP A 114 -9.57 10.81 -0.06
C TRP A 114 -9.76 9.50 -0.82
N PHE A 115 -9.37 9.44 -2.09
CA PHE A 115 -9.42 8.21 -2.88
C PHE A 115 -8.43 7.16 -2.35
N VAL A 116 -7.19 7.57 -2.07
CA VAL A 116 -6.16 6.68 -1.51
C VAL A 116 -6.56 6.22 -0.11
N PHE A 117 -6.99 7.15 0.75
CA PHE A 117 -7.44 6.82 2.10
C PHE A 117 -8.64 5.86 2.09
N GLY A 118 -9.65 6.13 1.27
CA GLY A 118 -10.82 5.27 1.10
C GLY A 118 -10.47 3.88 0.58
N THR A 119 -9.45 3.77 -0.27
CA THR A 119 -8.96 2.48 -0.79
C THR A 119 -8.35 1.62 0.31
N PHE A 120 -7.56 2.19 1.22
CA PHE A 120 -7.00 1.42 2.34
C PHE A 120 -8.07 0.98 3.33
N ILE A 121 -9.03 1.84 3.64
CA ILE A 121 -10.16 1.49 4.52
C ILE A 121 -11.02 0.39 3.92
N SER A 122 -11.37 0.50 2.64
CA SER A 122 -12.16 -0.54 1.96
C SER A 122 -11.38 -1.85 1.86
N TYR A 123 -10.07 -1.81 1.64
CA TYR A 123 -9.25 -3.01 1.57
C TYR A 123 -9.12 -3.72 2.91
N LEU A 124 -8.97 -2.96 4.01
CA LEU A 124 -8.99 -3.54 5.36
C LEU A 124 -10.36 -4.16 5.69
N ALA A 125 -11.46 -3.50 5.32
CA ALA A 125 -12.81 -4.05 5.50
C ALA A 125 -13.02 -5.35 4.71
N LEU A 126 -12.55 -5.40 3.46
CA LEU A 126 -12.60 -6.60 2.61
C LEU A 126 -11.76 -7.74 3.19
N ASP A 127 -10.56 -7.45 3.71
CA ASP A 127 -9.71 -8.45 4.35
C ASP A 127 -10.41 -9.12 5.53
N ILE A 128 -10.98 -8.31 6.43
CA ILE A 128 -11.72 -8.79 7.60
C ILE A 128 -12.96 -9.59 7.17
N MET A 129 -13.73 -9.08 6.20
CA MET A 129 -14.94 -9.73 5.69
C MET A 129 -14.62 -11.12 5.10
N VAL A 130 -13.67 -11.20 4.18
CA VAL A 130 -13.33 -12.47 3.50
C VAL A 130 -12.76 -13.49 4.48
N ARG A 131 -11.91 -13.07 5.41
CA ARG A 131 -11.35 -13.97 6.44
C ARG A 131 -12.42 -14.43 7.45
N GLY A 132 -13.37 -13.55 7.78
CA GLY A 132 -14.54 -13.88 8.61
C GLY A 132 -15.44 -14.91 7.93
N LEU A 133 -15.78 -14.71 6.64
CA LEU A 133 -16.62 -15.62 5.87
C LEU A 133 -15.98 -17.02 5.71
N ASN A 134 -14.65 -17.09 5.58
CA ASN A 134 -13.90 -18.35 5.48
C ASN A 134 -13.50 -18.95 6.83
N LYS A 135 -13.94 -18.36 7.96
CA LYS A 135 -13.64 -18.80 9.34
C LYS A 135 -12.13 -18.91 9.63
N CYS A 136 -11.33 -18.03 9.02
CA CYS A 136 -9.88 -17.98 9.26
C CYS A 136 -9.52 -17.17 10.50
N LEU A 137 -10.47 -16.42 11.05
CA LEU A 137 -10.32 -15.65 12.27
C LEU A 137 -10.67 -16.55 13.46
N GLY A 138 -9.66 -17.08 14.15
CA GLY A 138 -9.86 -17.87 15.37
C GLY A 138 -10.27 -17.00 16.55
N ASP A 139 -9.50 -15.95 16.84
CA ASP A 139 -9.76 -15.00 17.92
C ASP A 139 -9.82 -13.56 17.39
N PRO A 140 -10.97 -12.87 17.48
CA PRO A 140 -11.11 -11.46 17.12
C PRO A 140 -10.16 -10.53 17.88
N SER A 141 -9.74 -10.89 19.10
CA SER A 141 -8.81 -10.10 19.90
C SER A 141 -7.43 -10.01 19.23
N VAL A 142 -6.99 -11.11 18.61
CA VAL A 142 -5.72 -11.17 17.87
C VAL A 142 -5.80 -10.30 16.62
N LEU A 143 -6.93 -10.33 15.90
CA LEU A 143 -7.14 -9.43 14.76
C LEU A 143 -7.06 -7.96 15.19
N PHE A 144 -7.78 -7.59 16.25
CA PHE A 144 -7.78 -6.22 16.78
C PHE A 144 -6.36 -5.79 17.18
N LEU A 145 -5.63 -6.64 17.89
CA LEU A 145 -4.25 -6.38 18.30
C LEU A 145 -3.32 -6.15 17.08
N ASN A 146 -3.48 -6.92 16.01
CA ASN A 146 -2.67 -6.75 14.79
C ASN A 146 -2.98 -5.43 14.07
N VAL A 147 -4.26 -5.05 13.97
CA VAL A 147 -4.64 -3.77 13.38
C VAL A 147 -4.07 -2.62 14.21
N VAL A 148 -4.29 -2.63 15.53
CA VAL A 148 -3.76 -1.59 16.42
C VAL A 148 -2.24 -1.54 16.39
N ALA A 149 -1.56 -2.69 16.42
CA ALA A 149 -0.11 -2.75 16.34
C ALA A 149 0.40 -2.13 15.03
N GLY A 150 -0.22 -2.44 13.89
CA GLY A 150 0.12 -1.84 12.60
C GLY A 150 -0.03 -0.32 12.60
N LEU A 151 -1.15 0.19 13.13
CA LEU A 151 -1.38 1.64 13.26
C LEU A 151 -0.36 2.31 14.19
N VAL A 152 -0.12 1.75 15.39
CA VAL A 152 0.81 2.31 16.38
C VAL A 152 2.23 2.32 15.85
N ILE A 153 2.66 1.24 15.20
CA ILE A 153 3.99 1.13 14.60
C ILE A 153 4.15 2.12 13.45
N GLY A 154 3.16 2.23 12.55
CA GLY A 154 3.20 3.22 11.47
C GLY A 154 3.31 4.65 12.00
N LEU A 155 2.52 4.98 13.03
CA LEU A 155 2.58 6.27 13.72
C LEU A 155 3.96 6.49 14.36
N ALA A 156 4.49 5.50 15.07
CA ALA A 156 5.79 5.60 15.73
C ALA A 156 6.92 5.89 14.74
N ILE A 157 6.93 5.23 13.58
CA ILE A 157 7.94 5.48 12.53
C ILE A 157 7.84 6.90 11.99
N ILE A 158 6.63 7.38 11.70
CA ILE A 158 6.44 8.75 11.20
C ILE A 158 6.88 9.77 12.25
N CYS A 159 6.49 9.59 13.50
CA CYS A 159 6.90 10.46 14.60
C CYS A 159 8.42 10.45 14.76
N ALA A 160 9.06 9.29 14.71
CA ALA A 160 10.52 9.16 14.79
C ALA A 160 11.22 9.85 13.60
N MET A 161 10.70 9.70 12.38
CA MET A 161 11.26 10.35 11.19
C MET A 161 11.07 11.87 11.22
N ASN A 162 9.93 12.35 11.71
CA ASN A 162 9.68 13.77 11.88
C ASN A 162 10.59 14.37 12.96
N ALA A 163 10.71 13.73 14.12
CA ALA A 163 11.59 14.19 15.20
C ALA A 163 13.07 14.15 14.81
N GLY A 164 13.48 13.15 14.02
CA GLY A 164 14.84 13.02 13.51
C GLY A 164 15.16 13.89 12.29
N GLY A 165 14.25 14.73 11.82
CA GLY A 165 14.45 15.59 10.64
C GLY A 165 14.56 14.83 9.30
N SER A 166 14.12 13.58 9.26
CA SER A 166 14.19 12.67 8.11
C SER A 166 12.84 12.51 7.38
N SER A 167 11.85 13.33 7.72
CA SER A 167 10.50 13.36 7.13
C SER A 167 10.47 13.46 5.59
N LYS A 168 11.48 14.10 5.00
CA LYS A 168 11.65 14.22 3.53
C LYS A 168 11.74 12.88 2.79
N PHE A 169 12.11 11.81 3.51
CA PHE A 169 12.23 10.46 2.96
C PHE A 169 10.93 9.64 3.04
N LEU A 170 9.87 10.18 3.64
CA LEU A 170 8.56 9.54 3.66
C LEU A 170 7.97 9.48 2.25
N PHE A 171 7.29 8.37 1.95
CA PHE A 171 6.81 8.04 0.61
C PHE A 171 5.67 8.95 0.09
N PHE A 172 4.95 9.65 0.97
CA PHE A 172 3.75 10.42 0.60
C PHE A 172 4.02 11.63 -0.32
N ASN A 173 5.25 12.18 -0.31
CA ASN A 173 5.61 13.32 -1.16
C ASN A 173 5.52 13.00 -2.67
N GLU A 174 5.60 11.73 -3.05
CA GLU A 174 5.48 11.30 -4.46
C GLU A 174 4.03 11.12 -4.91
N LEU A 175 3.10 10.95 -3.96
CA LEU A 175 1.67 10.79 -4.24
C LEU A 175 0.97 12.13 -4.48
N GLN A 176 1.62 13.23 -4.08
CA GLN A 176 1.19 14.56 -4.43
C GLN A 176 1.54 14.83 -5.89
N SER A 177 0.59 14.58 -6.79
CA SER A 177 0.64 15.17 -8.12
C SER A 177 0.67 16.68 -7.94
N THR A 178 1.78 17.31 -8.32
CA THR A 178 1.80 18.75 -8.49
C THR A 178 0.61 19.07 -9.39
N LYS A 179 -0.31 19.91 -8.94
CA LYS A 179 -1.41 20.47 -9.76
C LYS A 179 -0.90 21.31 -10.93
N VAL A 180 0.31 21.08 -11.41
CA VAL A 180 0.80 21.49 -12.72
C VAL A 180 0.08 20.59 -13.73
N VAL A 181 -1.22 20.79 -13.86
CA VAL A 181 -1.91 20.46 -15.09
C VAL A 181 -1.23 21.33 -16.13
N CYS A 182 -0.42 20.74 -17.01
CA CYS A 182 0.02 21.40 -18.22
C CYS A 182 -1.22 21.68 -19.08
N SER A 183 -1.95 22.75 -18.75
CA SER A 183 -3.10 23.21 -19.53
C SER A 183 -2.56 23.84 -20.80
N ARG A 184 -3.11 23.47 -21.96
CA ARG A 184 -2.83 24.18 -23.22
C ARG A 184 -3.10 25.67 -22.99
N PRO A 185 -2.10 26.57 -23.13
CA PRO A 185 -2.32 27.98 -22.88
C PRO A 185 -3.36 28.51 -23.86
N LYS A 186 -4.42 29.15 -23.36
CA LYS A 186 -5.58 29.56 -24.17
C LYS A 186 -5.24 30.62 -25.23
N LYS A 187 -4.11 31.30 -25.10
CA LYS A 187 -3.61 32.31 -26.04
C LYS A 187 -2.09 32.15 -26.15
N GLN A 188 -1.63 31.47 -27.20
CA GLN A 188 -0.24 31.48 -27.60
C GLN A 188 -0.17 32.26 -28.90
N GLN A 189 0.55 33.38 -28.90
CA GLN A 189 0.84 34.13 -30.12
C GLN A 189 2.11 33.54 -30.74
N PHE A 190 2.00 32.99 -31.94
CA PHE A 190 3.13 32.40 -32.65
C PHE A 190 3.79 33.48 -33.50
N LYS A 191 5.10 33.70 -33.29
CA LYS A 191 5.88 34.56 -34.18
C LYS A 191 6.34 33.74 -35.38
N CYS A 192 5.70 33.95 -36.52
CA CYS A 192 6.13 33.36 -37.78
C CYS A 192 7.17 34.28 -38.43
N ALA A 193 8.43 33.85 -38.42
CA ALA A 193 9.52 34.46 -39.17
C ALA A 193 9.80 33.61 -40.43
N VAL A 194 9.57 34.19 -41.60
CA VAL A 194 9.78 33.56 -42.91
C VAL A 194 11.07 34.09 -43.51
N TYR A 195 11.98 33.19 -43.86
CA TYR A 195 13.29 33.51 -44.44
C TYR A 195 13.43 32.95 -45.85
N LYS A 196 14.16 33.63 -46.73
CA LYS A 196 14.61 33.10 -48.03
C LYS A 196 16.05 33.54 -48.25
N ASN A 197 16.90 32.59 -48.62
CA ASN A 197 18.34 32.81 -48.81
C ASN A 197 19.05 33.43 -47.59
N GLY A 198 18.57 33.15 -46.37
CA GLY A 198 19.15 33.67 -45.13
C GLY A 198 18.62 35.04 -44.70
N GLU A 199 17.83 35.73 -45.52
CA GLU A 199 17.25 37.04 -45.17
C GLU A 199 15.77 36.93 -44.76
N LEU A 200 15.38 37.70 -43.74
CA LEU A 200 14.04 37.72 -43.18
C LEU A 200 13.08 38.48 -44.11
N ILE A 201 12.10 37.78 -44.68
CA ILE A 201 11.09 38.38 -45.57
C ILE A 201 9.85 38.85 -44.80
N LYS A 202 9.44 38.10 -43.77
CA LYS A 202 8.18 38.37 -43.06
C LYS A 202 8.26 37.95 -41.61
N ASN A 203 7.92 38.85 -40.69
CA ASN A 203 7.81 38.57 -39.27
C ASN A 203 6.45 39.06 -38.78
N GLN A 204 5.56 38.13 -38.46
CA GLN A 204 4.19 38.44 -38.04
C GLN A 204 3.79 37.58 -36.85
N ILE A 205 2.99 38.19 -35.98
CA ILE A 205 2.41 37.54 -34.81
C ILE A 205 1.06 36.96 -35.24
N VAL A 206 0.89 35.64 -35.11
CA VAL A 206 -0.35 34.90 -35.41
C VAL A 206 -1.03 34.47 -34.11
#